data_AF-A0A7V9GGF9-F1
#
_entry.id   AF-A0A7V9GGF9-F1
#
_cell.length_a   1.000
_cell.length_b   1.000
_cell.length_c   1.000
_cell.angle_alpha   90.00
_cell.angle_beta   90.00
_cell.angle_gamma   90.00
#
_symmetry.space_group_name_H-M   'P 1'
#
loop_
_entity.id
_entity.type
_entity.pdbx_description
1 polymer ?
#
loop_
_entity_poly.entity_id
_entity_poly.type
_entity_poly.pdbx_seq_one_letter_code
_entity_poly.pdbx_strand_id
1 'polypeptide(L)'
;MTAPGGDPAAASRPAPPARRRTPDRYKIVVRADLDALVRGTVAGDETCEIAGVGPVAVTAIRDLLGQATLHLVLTKGSAVANVTHLGRGPAAAQRIALLWQAPTCTRLGCPRRAHLQIDHRTPWADCHVTELANLDPLCGADHALKTRRGWALVSGTGRRPMVPPDHPDHPRGRPP
;
A
#
# COMPACT_ATOMS: atom_id res chain seq x y z
N MET A 1 24.56 20.87 -74.10
CA MET A 1 23.64 21.39 -73.05
C MET A 1 23.19 20.21 -72.22
N THR A 2 23.82 19.99 -71.07
CA THR A 2 23.48 18.91 -70.13
C THR A 2 23.44 19.54 -68.75
N ALA A 3 22.24 19.57 -68.16
CA ALA A 3 21.93 20.16 -66.87
C ALA A 3 22.43 19.27 -65.71
N PRO A 4 22.66 19.83 -64.51
CA PRO A 4 23.41 19.19 -63.43
C PRO A 4 22.59 18.14 -62.68
N GLY A 5 23.30 17.11 -62.18
CA GLY A 5 22.76 16.06 -61.33
C GLY A 5 22.25 16.60 -60.00
N GLY A 6 21.07 16.12 -59.59
CA GLY A 6 20.48 16.40 -58.29
C GLY A 6 21.23 15.69 -57.18
N ASP A 7 21.46 16.40 -56.08
CA ASP A 7 21.97 15.86 -54.82
C ASP A 7 21.09 14.70 -54.31
N PRO A 8 21.67 13.57 -53.89
CA PRO A 8 20.90 12.54 -53.21
C PRO A 8 20.50 13.05 -51.83
N ALA A 9 19.19 13.12 -51.60
CA ALA A 9 18.58 13.45 -50.32
C ALA A 9 19.21 12.63 -49.18
N ALA A 10 19.77 13.34 -48.20
CA ALA A 10 20.28 12.74 -46.97
C ALA A 10 19.14 12.01 -46.24
N ALA A 11 19.18 10.68 -46.26
CA ALA A 11 18.25 9.85 -45.52
C ALA A 11 18.42 10.10 -44.01
N SER A 12 17.41 10.72 -43.38
CA SER A 12 17.34 10.88 -41.93
C SER A 12 17.35 9.51 -41.25
N ARG A 13 18.36 9.25 -40.42
CA ARG A 13 18.39 8.07 -39.56
C ARG A 13 17.25 8.16 -38.53
N PRO A 14 16.46 7.10 -38.32
CA PRO A 14 15.45 7.11 -37.27
C PRO A 14 16.13 7.22 -35.90
N ALA A 15 15.61 8.11 -35.07
CA ALA A 15 16.05 8.25 -33.68
C ALA A 15 15.88 6.91 -32.94
N PRO A 16 16.81 6.55 -32.03
CA PRO A 16 16.70 5.34 -31.25
C PRO A 16 15.39 5.35 -30.45
N PRO A 17 14.70 4.20 -30.30
CA PRO A 17 13.46 4.14 -29.55
C PRO A 17 13.70 4.63 -28.13
N ALA A 18 12.85 5.55 -27.67
CA ALA A 18 12.89 6.06 -26.31
C ALA A 18 12.86 4.88 -25.34
N ARG A 19 13.91 4.77 -24.51
CA ARG A 19 14.04 3.72 -23.51
C ARG A 19 12.81 3.78 -22.60
N ARG A 20 11.93 2.78 -22.68
CA ARG A 20 10.72 2.69 -21.87
C ARG A 20 11.17 2.67 -20.41
N ARG A 21 11.06 3.81 -19.70
CA ARG A 21 11.28 3.83 -18.25
C ARG A 21 10.29 2.85 -17.64
N THR A 22 10.80 1.78 -17.06
CA THR A 22 10.03 0.91 -16.18
C THR A 22 9.42 1.81 -15.10
N PRO A 23 8.13 1.66 -14.76
CA PRO A 23 7.57 2.49 -13.70
C PRO A 23 8.29 2.18 -12.39
N ASP A 24 8.88 3.20 -11.76
CA ASP A 24 9.53 3.18 -10.43
C ASP A 24 8.53 2.93 -9.29
N ARG A 25 7.66 1.92 -9.43
CA ARG A 25 6.42 1.79 -8.64
C ARG A 25 6.45 0.68 -7.59
N TYR A 26 7.62 0.30 -7.09
CA TYR A 26 7.67 -0.54 -5.89
C TYR A 26 7.71 0.36 -4.65
N LYS A 27 6.54 0.50 -4.00
CA LYS A 27 6.45 1.12 -2.68
C LYS A 27 6.66 0.03 -1.63
N ILE A 28 7.83 0.04 -1.01
CA ILE A 28 8.18 -0.87 0.09
C ILE A 28 8.04 -0.08 1.39
N VAL A 29 7.34 -0.64 2.37
CA VAL A 29 7.30 -0.08 3.72
C VAL A 29 8.24 -0.90 4.58
N VAL A 30 9.26 -0.23 5.10
CA VAL A 30 10.24 -0.82 6.01
C VAL A 30 9.89 -0.36 7.41
N ARG A 31 9.87 -1.29 8.37
CA ARG A 31 9.81 -0.99 9.79
C ARG A 31 11.19 -1.24 10.38
N ALA A 32 11.84 -0.21 10.88
CA ALA A 32 13.13 -0.34 11.53
C ALA A 32 13.26 0.64 12.69
N ASP A 33 13.90 0.20 13.78
CA ASP A 33 14.29 1.10 14.85
C ASP A 33 15.35 2.09 14.36
N LEU A 34 15.21 3.36 14.76
CA LEU A 34 16.11 4.42 14.31
C LEU A 34 17.56 4.12 14.74
N ASP A 35 17.75 3.66 15.97
CA ASP A 35 19.07 3.34 16.50
C ASP A 35 19.71 2.18 15.74
N ALA A 36 18.94 1.13 15.41
CA ALA A 36 19.39 0.05 14.52
C ALA A 36 19.78 0.57 13.13
N LEU A 37 18.97 1.47 12.55
CA LEU A 37 19.23 2.04 11.23
C LEU A 37 20.45 2.97 11.21
N VAL A 38 20.76 3.67 12.31
CA VAL A 38 21.95 4.51 12.47
C VAL A 38 23.20 3.68 12.80
N ARG A 39 23.04 2.60 13.56
CA ARG A 39 24.12 1.66 13.92
C ARG A 39 24.50 0.73 12.77
N GLY A 40 23.53 0.30 11.97
CA GLY A 40 23.72 -0.61 10.84
C GLY A 40 23.48 -2.08 11.17
N THR A 41 23.01 -2.36 12.38
CA THR A 41 22.64 -3.70 12.84
C THR A 41 21.55 -3.57 13.90
N VAL A 42 20.68 -4.57 13.97
CA VAL A 42 19.72 -4.73 15.08
C VAL A 42 20.44 -5.29 16.31
N ALA A 43 20.00 -4.86 17.49
CA ALA A 43 20.44 -5.34 18.80
C ALA A 43 19.24 -5.53 19.73
N GLY A 44 19.26 -6.59 20.56
CA GLY A 44 18.20 -6.84 21.53
C GLY A 44 16.83 -7.07 20.88
N ASP A 45 15.85 -6.25 21.24
CA ASP A 45 14.46 -6.26 20.76
C ASP A 45 14.21 -5.32 19.56
N GLU A 46 15.26 -4.68 19.03
CA GLU A 46 15.17 -3.84 17.83
C GLU A 46 14.70 -4.64 16.60
N THR A 47 13.95 -3.97 15.73
CA THR A 47 13.44 -4.56 14.49
C THR A 47 14.03 -3.92 13.25
N CYS A 48 14.11 -4.71 12.17
CA CYS A 48 14.33 -4.26 10.81
C CYS A 48 13.65 -5.27 9.88
N GLU A 49 12.48 -4.91 9.37
CA GLU A 49 11.66 -5.77 8.53
C GLU A 49 11.03 -5.01 7.37
N ILE A 50 10.75 -5.73 6.29
CA ILE A 50 9.79 -5.26 5.29
C ILE A 50 8.40 -5.64 5.79
N ALA A 51 7.53 -4.64 5.94
CA ALA A 51 6.18 -4.82 6.46
C ALA A 51 5.42 -5.87 5.64
N GLY A 52 4.98 -6.94 6.29
CA GLY A 52 4.30 -8.05 5.61
C GLY A 52 5.22 -8.87 4.70
N VAL A 53 6.53 -8.84 4.86
CA VAL A 53 7.46 -9.84 4.28
C VAL A 53 8.19 -10.52 5.42
N GLY A 54 8.84 -9.75 6.29
CA GLY A 54 9.57 -10.25 7.45
C GLY A 54 10.93 -9.57 7.61
N PRO A 55 11.79 -10.09 8.52
CA PRO A 55 13.08 -9.50 8.85
C PRO A 55 14.00 -9.36 7.64
N VAL A 56 14.73 -8.26 7.58
CA VAL A 56 15.74 -7.96 6.54
C VAL A 56 16.98 -7.33 7.16
N ALA A 57 18.13 -7.52 6.52
CA ALA A 57 19.36 -6.89 6.97
C ALA A 57 19.27 -5.36 6.89
N VAL A 58 19.71 -4.66 7.93
CA VAL A 58 19.76 -3.18 7.97
C VAL A 58 20.61 -2.63 6.83
N THR A 59 21.68 -3.34 6.46
CA THR A 59 22.54 -2.99 5.33
C THR A 59 21.78 -2.97 4.00
N ALA A 60 20.95 -3.98 3.74
CA ALA A 60 20.12 -4.03 2.53
C ALA A 60 19.13 -2.86 2.45
N ILE A 61 18.57 -2.44 3.59
CA ILE A 61 17.70 -1.25 3.65
C ILE A 61 18.49 0.03 3.39
N ARG A 62 19.69 0.19 3.97
CA ARG A 62 20.55 1.36 3.74
C ARG A 62 20.95 1.52 2.27
N ASP A 63 21.25 0.42 1.59
CA ASP A 63 21.56 0.44 0.17
C ASP A 63 20.38 0.93 -0.67
N LEU A 64 19.14 0.56 -0.28
CA LEU A 64 17.91 1.01 -0.92
C LEU A 64 17.57 2.48 -0.62
N LEU A 65 17.94 3.01 0.55
CA LEU A 65 17.64 4.39 0.94
C LEU A 65 18.26 5.43 0.00
N GLY A 66 19.43 5.15 -0.59
CA GLY A 66 20.10 6.05 -1.53
C GLY A 66 19.35 6.24 -2.87
N GLN A 67 18.38 5.38 -3.17
CA GLN A 67 17.66 5.35 -4.45
C GLN A 67 16.14 5.52 -4.31
N ALA A 68 15.61 5.61 -3.09
CA ALA A 68 14.17 5.56 -2.81
C ALA A 68 13.59 6.94 -2.44
N THR A 69 12.32 7.18 -2.82
CA THR A 69 11.51 8.24 -2.19
C THR A 69 11.10 7.78 -0.80
N LEU A 70 11.71 8.37 0.24
CA LEU A 70 11.48 7.99 1.63
C LEU A 70 10.20 8.61 2.19
N HIS A 71 9.36 7.77 2.81
CA HIS A 71 8.28 8.21 3.70
C HIS A 71 8.61 7.75 5.12
N LEU A 72 9.06 8.67 5.97
CA LEU A 72 9.42 8.39 7.36
C LEU A 72 8.15 8.36 8.23
N VAL A 73 7.95 7.25 8.95
CA VAL A 73 6.89 7.12 9.97
C VAL A 73 7.58 7.02 11.34
N LEU A 74 7.53 8.10 12.12
CA LEU A 74 8.11 8.16 13.46
C LEU A 74 7.11 7.65 14.51
N THR A 75 7.48 6.64 15.29
CA THR A 75 6.63 6.02 16.31
C THR A 75 6.80 6.60 17.73
N LYS A 76 7.62 7.66 17.91
CA LYS A 76 7.72 8.44 19.16
C LYS A 76 7.12 9.84 19.03
N GLY A 77 5.89 9.92 18.53
CA GLY A 77 5.06 11.11 18.49
C GLY A 77 3.61 10.67 18.45
N SER A 78 2.73 11.35 19.20
CA SER A 78 1.30 11.04 19.34
C SER A 78 0.69 10.50 18.05
N ALA A 79 0.06 9.33 18.14
CA ALA A 79 -0.52 8.60 17.02
C ALA A 79 -1.14 9.53 15.96
N VAL A 80 -0.96 9.20 14.68
CA VAL A 80 -1.73 9.82 13.59
C VAL A 80 -3.20 9.43 13.81
N ALA A 81 -3.92 10.25 14.56
CA ALA A 81 -5.24 9.93 15.08
C ALA A 81 -6.28 9.82 13.97
N ASN A 82 -6.14 10.62 12.91
CA ASN A 82 -6.95 10.49 11.71
C ASN A 82 -6.29 11.23 10.54
N VAL A 83 -6.37 10.67 9.34
CA VAL A 83 -6.22 11.41 8.09
C VAL A 83 -7.54 11.22 7.38
N THR A 84 -8.35 12.27 7.28
CA THR A 84 -9.66 12.23 6.61
C THR A 84 -9.54 12.85 5.23
N HIS A 85 -10.04 12.14 4.22
CA HIS A 85 -10.05 12.58 2.82
C HIS A 85 -11.48 12.57 2.29
N LEU A 86 -11.90 13.66 1.64
CA LEU A 86 -13.27 13.82 1.14
C LEU A 86 -13.51 13.13 -0.22
N GLY A 87 -12.44 12.71 -0.91
CA GLY A 87 -12.56 11.89 -2.11
C GLY A 87 -12.74 10.40 -1.78
N ARG A 88 -13.27 9.65 -2.75
CA ARG A 88 -13.55 8.21 -2.62
C ARG A 88 -12.31 7.35 -2.38
N GLY A 89 -11.16 7.74 -2.92
CA GLY A 89 -9.91 6.99 -2.74
C GLY A 89 -9.14 7.42 -1.49
N PRO A 90 -8.33 6.51 -0.88
CA PRO A 90 -7.44 6.91 0.20
C PRO A 90 -6.33 7.83 -0.31
N ALA A 91 -6.08 8.90 0.44
CA ALA A 91 -4.96 9.81 0.30
C ALA A 91 -3.60 9.11 0.49
N ALA A 92 -2.52 9.73 0.04
CA ALA A 92 -1.18 9.15 0.12
C ALA A 92 -0.77 8.77 1.55
N ALA A 93 -1.02 9.65 2.52
CA ALA A 93 -0.73 9.40 3.93
C ALA A 93 -1.57 8.22 4.49
N GLN A 94 -2.86 8.10 4.13
CA GLN A 94 -3.69 6.96 4.52
C GLN A 94 -3.17 5.64 3.94
N ARG A 95 -2.69 5.65 2.69
CA ARG A 95 -2.09 4.45 2.08
C ARG A 95 -0.83 4.01 2.81
N ILE A 96 0.03 4.96 3.21
CA ILE A 96 1.23 4.68 4.01
C ILE A 96 0.83 4.12 5.38
N ALA A 97 -0.15 4.75 6.04
CA ALA A 97 -0.67 4.29 7.32
C ALA A 97 -1.28 2.87 7.23
N LEU A 98 -2.00 2.55 6.16
CA LEU A 98 -2.54 1.20 5.94
C LEU A 98 -1.44 0.17 5.70
N LEU A 99 -0.42 0.49 4.89
CA LEU A 99 0.73 -0.39 4.72
C LEU A 99 1.49 -0.60 6.04
N TRP A 100 1.53 0.44 6.89
CA TRP A 100 2.11 0.36 8.22
C TRP A 100 1.24 -0.47 9.18
N GLN A 101 -0.08 -0.34 9.20
CA GLN A 101 -0.95 -1.00 10.20
C GLN A 101 -1.38 -2.41 9.78
N ALA A 102 -1.63 -2.62 8.49
CA ALA A 102 -2.20 -3.84 7.94
C ALA A 102 -1.56 -4.19 6.57
N PRO A 103 -0.31 -4.69 6.55
CA PRO A 103 0.41 -5.00 5.30
C PRO A 103 -0.11 -6.25 4.56
N THR A 104 -1.24 -6.80 5.00
CA THR A 104 -1.81 -8.07 4.54
C THR A 104 -3.33 -7.99 4.61
N CYS A 105 -4.04 -8.93 3.99
CA CYS A 105 -5.50 -9.01 4.14
C CYS A 105 -5.91 -8.98 5.63
N THR A 106 -6.83 -8.08 6.00
CA THR A 106 -7.29 -7.92 7.39
C THR A 106 -8.24 -9.01 7.86
N ARG A 107 -8.67 -9.93 6.98
CA ARG A 107 -9.37 -11.14 7.44
C ARG A 107 -8.41 -12.01 8.27
N LEU A 108 -8.84 -12.36 9.47
CA LEU A 108 -8.11 -13.29 10.35
C LEU A 108 -7.89 -14.62 9.63
N GLY A 109 -6.67 -15.12 9.71
CA GLY A 109 -6.25 -16.35 9.03
C GLY A 109 -6.01 -16.22 7.52
N CYS A 110 -6.21 -15.06 6.90
CA CYS A 110 -5.87 -14.87 5.48
C CYS A 110 -4.38 -14.49 5.32
N PRO A 111 -3.54 -15.30 4.63
CA PRO A 111 -2.11 -15.01 4.51
C PRO A 111 -1.77 -14.09 3.34
N ARG A 112 -2.75 -13.68 2.52
CA ARG A 112 -2.51 -12.92 1.27
C ARG A 112 -1.93 -11.53 1.56
N ARG A 113 -0.88 -11.20 0.80
CA ARG A 113 -0.07 -9.97 0.98
C ARG A 113 -0.02 -9.08 -0.27
N ALA A 114 -0.45 -9.60 -1.42
CA ALA A 114 -0.43 -8.91 -2.71
C ALA A 114 -1.83 -8.77 -3.28
N HIS A 115 -1.99 -7.83 -4.22
CA HIS A 115 -3.26 -7.54 -4.90
C HIS A 115 -4.41 -7.24 -3.92
N LEU A 116 -4.09 -6.49 -2.86
CA LEU A 116 -5.07 -6.05 -1.87
C LEU A 116 -5.83 -4.83 -2.40
N GLN A 117 -7.14 -4.86 -2.21
CA GLN A 117 -8.08 -3.79 -2.46
C GLN A 117 -8.32 -3.09 -1.13
N ILE A 118 -8.02 -1.79 -1.05
CA ILE A 118 -8.36 -0.97 0.11
C ILE A 118 -9.84 -0.64 -0.01
N ASP A 119 -10.62 -1.15 0.92
CA ASP A 119 -12.08 -1.17 0.85
C ASP A 119 -12.69 -0.53 2.10
N HIS A 120 -13.79 0.20 1.90
CA HIS A 120 -14.50 0.88 2.99
C HIS A 120 -15.40 -0.09 3.73
N ARG A 121 -15.34 -0.17 5.06
CA ARG A 121 -16.26 -1.00 5.82
C ARG A 121 -17.70 -0.51 5.71
N THR A 122 -17.93 0.75 6.08
CA THR A 122 -19.15 1.48 5.75
C THR A 122 -18.99 2.01 4.33
N PRO A 123 -19.86 1.63 3.38
CA PRO A 123 -19.74 2.06 1.99
C PRO A 123 -19.55 3.58 1.89
N TRP A 124 -18.61 4.01 1.04
CA TRP A 124 -18.37 5.45 0.83
C TRP A 124 -19.64 6.19 0.37
N ALA A 125 -20.54 5.52 -0.36
CA ALA A 125 -21.82 6.08 -0.77
C ALA A 125 -22.75 6.43 0.41
N ASP A 126 -22.51 5.85 1.59
CA ASP A 126 -23.31 6.10 2.78
C ASP A 126 -22.68 7.18 3.66
N CYS A 127 -21.34 7.16 3.83
CA CYS A 127 -20.65 8.07 4.73
C CYS A 127 -19.98 9.28 4.06
N HIS A 128 -19.72 9.22 2.75
CA HIS A 128 -19.05 10.26 1.95
C HIS A 128 -17.68 10.72 2.45
N VAL A 129 -17.08 9.95 3.37
CA VAL A 129 -15.76 10.22 3.96
C VAL A 129 -14.87 9.01 3.80
N THR A 130 -13.60 9.26 3.52
CA THR A 130 -12.56 8.24 3.54
C THR A 130 -11.69 8.51 4.75
N GLU A 131 -11.86 7.70 5.79
CA GLU A 131 -11.12 7.78 7.04
C GLU A 131 -10.37 6.49 7.28
N LEU A 132 -9.21 6.57 7.92
CA LEU A 132 -8.34 5.41 8.11
C LEU A 132 -9.04 4.27 8.88
N ALA A 133 -9.85 4.62 9.89
CA ALA A 133 -10.61 3.66 10.69
C ALA A 133 -11.70 2.90 9.89
N ASN A 134 -12.14 3.46 8.75
CA ASN A 134 -13.13 2.85 7.87
C ASN A 134 -12.48 2.05 6.72
N LEU A 135 -11.15 1.94 6.66
CA LEU A 135 -10.46 1.28 5.55
C LEU A 135 -9.82 -0.05 5.96
N ASP A 136 -10.09 -1.08 5.15
CA ASP A 136 -9.54 -2.42 5.31
C ASP A 136 -8.88 -2.90 4.01
N PRO A 137 -7.62 -3.36 4.04
CA PRO A 137 -7.03 -4.09 2.93
C PRO A 137 -7.63 -5.51 2.83
N LEU A 138 -8.32 -5.80 1.73
CA LEU A 138 -8.91 -7.10 1.44
C LEU A 138 -8.34 -7.70 0.16
N CYS A 139 -8.10 -9.01 0.13
CA CYS A 139 -7.79 -9.68 -1.13
C CYS A 139 -9.05 -9.80 -2.01
N GLY A 140 -8.90 -10.04 -3.32
CA GLY A 140 -10.04 -10.11 -4.24
C GLY A 140 -11.13 -11.12 -3.85
N ALA A 141 -10.77 -12.26 -3.25
CA ALA A 141 -11.77 -13.24 -2.79
C ALA A 141 -12.55 -12.74 -1.56
N ASP A 142 -11.86 -12.19 -0.55
CA ASP A 142 -12.50 -11.69 0.67
C ASP A 142 -13.33 -10.42 0.35
N HIS A 143 -12.84 -9.55 -0.52
CA HIS A 143 -13.61 -8.42 -1.05
C HIS A 143 -14.88 -8.87 -1.78
N ALA A 144 -14.83 -9.99 -2.53
CA ALA A 144 -16.00 -10.55 -3.19
C ALA A 144 -17.02 -11.13 -2.19
N LEU A 145 -16.58 -11.72 -1.06
CA LEU A 145 -17.47 -12.15 0.01
C LEU A 145 -18.28 -10.96 0.56
N LYS A 146 -17.62 -9.83 0.80
CA LYS A 146 -18.31 -8.60 1.23
C LYS A 146 -19.27 -8.08 0.17
N THR A 147 -18.74 -7.78 -1.01
CA THR A 147 -19.46 -7.05 -2.06
C THR A 147 -20.63 -7.86 -2.64
N ARG A 148 -20.49 -9.19 -2.73
CA ARG A 148 -21.47 -10.04 -3.43
C ARG A 148 -22.26 -10.97 -2.52
N ARG A 149 -21.77 -11.26 -1.32
CA ARG A 149 -22.42 -12.20 -0.39
C ARG A 149 -22.79 -11.56 0.95
N GLY A 150 -22.52 -10.27 1.11
CA GLY A 150 -22.91 -9.50 2.28
C GLY A 150 -22.18 -9.87 3.57
N TRP A 151 -21.04 -10.56 3.48
CA TRP A 151 -20.18 -10.84 4.62
C TRP A 151 -19.50 -9.56 5.11
N ALA A 152 -19.10 -9.50 6.38
CA ALA A 152 -18.38 -8.36 6.90
C ALA A 152 -17.35 -8.75 7.97
N LEU A 153 -16.33 -7.90 8.13
CA LEU A 153 -15.39 -8.01 9.25
C LEU A 153 -16.09 -7.60 10.54
N VAL A 154 -15.89 -8.37 11.60
CA VAL A 154 -16.35 -8.02 12.95
C VAL A 154 -15.80 -6.66 13.36
N SER A 155 -16.57 -5.90 14.15
CA SER A 155 -16.16 -4.57 14.66
C SER A 155 -14.81 -4.60 15.39
N GLY A 156 -14.08 -3.48 15.37
CA GLY A 156 -12.74 -3.35 15.95
C GLY A 156 -11.67 -2.90 14.94
N THR A 157 -10.40 -3.20 15.21
CA THR A 157 -9.25 -2.82 14.37
C THR A 157 -8.33 -4.01 14.13
N GLY A 158 -7.50 -3.95 13.08
CA GLY A 158 -6.53 -5.00 12.76
C GLY A 158 -7.15 -6.27 12.17
N ARG A 159 -6.46 -7.41 12.37
CA ARG A 159 -6.90 -8.71 11.83
C ARG A 159 -8.03 -9.31 12.66
N ARG A 160 -9.12 -9.71 12.01
CA ARG A 160 -10.33 -10.20 12.70
C ARG A 160 -11.22 -11.10 11.84
N PRO A 161 -12.14 -11.87 12.46
CA PRO A 161 -13.06 -12.72 11.71
C PRO A 161 -13.86 -11.92 10.69
N MET A 162 -14.10 -12.54 9.55
CA MET A 162 -15.08 -12.09 8.57
C MET A 162 -16.21 -13.10 8.60
N VAL A 163 -17.43 -12.64 8.83
CA VAL A 163 -18.57 -13.50 9.17
C VAL A 163 -19.71 -13.29 8.16
N PRO A 164 -20.54 -14.33 7.91
CA PRO A 164 -21.69 -14.22 7.02
C PRO A 164 -22.81 -13.35 7.62
N PRO A 165 -23.76 -12.88 6.80
CA PRO A 165 -24.87 -11.99 7.20
C PRO A 165 -25.69 -12.42 8.43
N ASP A 166 -25.81 -13.72 8.64
CA ASP A 166 -26.61 -14.39 9.67
C ASP A 166 -25.84 -14.69 10.95
N HIS A 167 -24.54 -14.40 10.99
CA HIS A 167 -23.71 -14.62 12.16
C HIS A 167 -24.01 -13.60 13.29
N PRO A 168 -24.04 -14.01 14.57
CA PRO A 168 -24.30 -13.10 15.70
C PRO A 168 -23.38 -11.87 15.76
N ASP A 169 -22.09 -12.05 15.44
CA ASP A 169 -21.09 -10.97 15.42
C ASP A 169 -21.08 -10.12 14.14
N HIS A 170 -22.02 -10.32 13.22
CA HIS A 170 -22.08 -9.53 12.01
C HIS A 170 -22.42 -8.06 12.34
N PRO A 171 -21.67 -7.07 11.84
CA PRO A 171 -21.84 -5.65 12.20
C PRO A 171 -23.11 -4.97 11.62
N ARG A 172 -24.12 -5.72 11.16
CA ARG A 172 -25.35 -5.10 10.65
C ARG A 172 -26.13 -4.49 11.82
N GLY A 173 -26.47 -3.21 11.71
CA GLY A 173 -27.37 -2.52 12.66
C GLY A 173 -26.73 -1.97 13.93
N ARG A 174 -25.40 -2.05 14.09
CA ARG A 174 -24.69 -1.38 15.20
C ARG A 174 -24.08 -0.08 14.69
N PRO A 175 -24.38 1.09 15.30
CA PRO A 175 -23.66 2.32 14.94
C PRO A 175 -22.16 2.15 15.22
N PRO A 176 -21.30 2.86 14.46
CA PRO A 176 -19.85 2.81 14.63
C PRO A 176 -19.39 3.18 16.04
#